data_AF-A0A3L7AUQ1-F1
#
_entry.id   AF-A0A3L7AUQ1-F1
#
_cell.length_a   1.000
_cell.length_b   1.000
_cell.length_c   1.000
_cell.angle_alpha   90.00
_cell.angle_beta   90.00
_cell.angle_gamma   90.00
#
_symmetry.space_group_name_H-M   'P 1'
#
loop_
_entity.id
_entity.type
_entity.pdbx_description
1 polymer ?
#
loop_
_entity_poly.entity_id
_entity_poly.type
_entity_poly.pdbx_seq_one_letter_code
_entity_poly.pdbx_strand_id
1 'polypeptide(L)'
;MSAPVTLTADTLIPATAPTMYFIGVTTGSSSIRQVFPLWAAELGLGDAVLVGIDLPLHAPAEQYRRVVEFIKNDPLSRGALVTTHKLDLFAAARDLFDEEDPLATLMNEISSISKRDGRLIAHAKDPISSGLALDAFLSPAHLTRYNPDVFVIGAGGSAIAISWYLSRAERAAHPREIIVANRSQQRLDDLAEVLAASDPRVPVTVRLTPKPELSDAIVADLPAGSVIINATGLGKDAPGSPLTNAVVFPQDAIVWDLNYRGDLIFLDQARAQDPALNVTVVDGWVYFLHGWTQVIAEVFDVTIPTSGPSFDELSRLASSTKG
;
A
#
# COMPACT_ATOMS: atom_id res chain seq x y z
N MET A 1 -13.76 14.63 22.97
CA MET A 1 -13.43 14.71 21.53
C MET A 1 -14.70 14.39 20.77
N SER A 2 -15.09 15.21 19.78
CA SER A 2 -16.20 14.87 18.89
C SER A 2 -15.88 13.60 18.10
N ALA A 3 -16.89 12.83 17.72
CA ALA A 3 -16.68 11.65 16.88
C ALA A 3 -15.98 12.05 15.55
N PRO A 4 -15.10 11.20 15.00
CA PRO A 4 -14.49 11.45 13.69
C PRO A 4 -15.57 11.65 12.63
N VAL A 5 -15.41 12.69 11.80
CA VAL A 5 -16.36 12.97 10.72
C VAL A 5 -16.01 12.12 9.51
N THR A 6 -17.05 11.56 8.88
CA THR A 6 -16.99 10.89 7.58
C THR A 6 -18.06 11.49 6.69
N LEU A 7 -17.64 11.94 5.51
CA LEU A 7 -18.48 12.51 4.48
C LEU A 7 -18.68 11.47 3.36
N THR A 8 -19.56 11.81 2.43
CA THR A 8 -19.77 11.13 1.15
C THR A 8 -19.75 12.19 0.04
N ALA A 9 -19.79 11.78 -1.23
CA ALA A 9 -19.89 12.73 -2.35
C ALA A 9 -21.10 13.68 -2.26
N ASP A 10 -22.16 13.31 -1.54
CA ASP A 10 -23.38 14.11 -1.41
C ASP A 10 -23.45 14.93 -0.11
N THR A 11 -22.50 14.72 0.81
CA THR A 11 -22.47 15.38 2.12
C THR A 11 -21.22 16.23 2.34
N LEU A 12 -20.48 16.53 1.27
CA LEU A 12 -19.30 17.40 1.31
C LEU A 12 -19.68 18.79 1.86
N ILE A 13 -18.88 19.27 2.81
CA ILE A 13 -19.03 20.58 3.44
C ILE A 13 -17.66 21.27 3.50
N PRO A 14 -17.59 22.61 3.34
CA PRO A 14 -16.33 23.35 3.41
C PRO A 14 -15.54 23.07 4.69
N ALA A 15 -14.23 22.96 4.57
CA ALA A 15 -13.36 22.73 5.70
C ALA A 15 -13.30 23.98 6.60
N THR A 16 -13.26 23.78 7.92
CA THR A 16 -13.15 24.86 8.91
C THR A 16 -11.75 24.98 9.53
N ALA A 17 -10.87 24.03 9.23
CA ALA A 17 -9.46 23.98 9.62
C ALA A 17 -8.66 23.28 8.50
N PRO A 18 -7.31 23.39 8.45
CA PRO A 18 -6.50 22.63 7.50
C PRO A 18 -6.86 21.13 7.54
N THR A 19 -7.36 20.60 6.43
CA THR A 19 -7.94 19.26 6.40
C THR A 19 -7.24 18.38 5.39
N MET A 20 -6.76 17.23 5.85
CA MET A 20 -6.40 16.11 4.97
C MET A 20 -7.61 15.17 4.88
N TYR A 21 -7.87 14.66 3.68
CA TYR A 21 -8.93 13.68 3.48
C TYR A 21 -8.39 12.26 3.38
N PHE A 22 -9.20 11.30 3.82
CA PHE A 22 -8.98 9.88 3.58
C PHE A 22 -10.12 9.36 2.71
N ILE A 23 -9.84 9.02 1.45
CA ILE A 23 -10.83 8.59 0.46
C ILE A 23 -10.82 7.05 0.37
N GLY A 24 -11.94 6.41 0.70
CA GLY A 24 -12.06 4.96 0.76
C GLY A 24 -13.50 4.46 0.79
N VAL A 25 -13.73 3.26 1.32
CA VAL A 25 -15.07 2.64 1.42
C VAL A 25 -15.64 2.70 2.84
N THR A 26 -14.79 2.51 3.86
CA THR A 26 -15.16 2.51 5.29
C THR A 26 -14.09 3.22 6.12
N THR A 27 -13.79 4.46 5.77
CA THR A 27 -12.69 5.27 6.32
C THR A 27 -12.84 5.56 7.82
N GLY A 28 -14.07 5.53 8.34
CA GLY A 28 -14.36 5.68 9.76
C GLY A 28 -13.80 4.55 10.63
N SER A 29 -13.64 3.35 10.09
CA SER A 29 -13.18 2.16 10.82
C SER A 29 -11.66 1.99 10.85
N SER A 30 -10.90 2.93 10.27
CA SER A 30 -9.45 2.85 10.20
C SER A 30 -8.78 3.36 11.48
N SER A 31 -7.75 2.65 11.94
CA SER A 31 -6.95 3.05 13.11
C SER A 31 -6.31 4.43 12.93
N ILE A 32 -6.10 4.87 11.69
CA ILE A 32 -5.56 6.20 11.39
C ILE A 32 -6.37 7.33 12.04
N ARG A 33 -7.66 7.13 12.31
CA ARG A 33 -8.51 8.13 12.99
C ARG A 33 -8.01 8.47 14.41
N GLN A 34 -7.33 7.53 15.06
CA GLN A 34 -6.73 7.72 16.38
C GLN A 34 -5.25 8.12 16.26
N VAL A 35 -4.56 7.64 15.23
CA VAL A 35 -3.13 7.90 15.01
C VAL A 35 -2.86 9.31 14.49
N PHE A 36 -3.62 9.78 13.49
CA PHE A 36 -3.34 11.05 12.82
C PHE A 36 -3.29 12.25 13.77
N PRO A 37 -4.18 12.42 14.76
CA PRO A 37 -4.07 13.54 15.71
C PRO A 37 -2.75 13.54 16.50
N LEU A 38 -2.24 12.36 16.86
CA LEU A 38 -0.95 12.24 17.55
C LEU A 38 0.21 12.62 16.64
N TRP A 39 0.18 12.16 15.39
CA TRP A 39 1.17 12.53 14.38
C TRP A 39 1.11 14.01 14.01
N ALA A 40 -0.08 14.59 13.89
CA ALA A 40 -0.24 16.01 13.61
C ALA A 40 0.40 16.87 14.70
N ALA A 41 0.24 16.48 15.98
CA ALA A 41 0.91 17.14 17.10
C ALA A 41 2.44 16.95 17.05
N GLU A 42 2.93 15.72 16.85
CA GLU A 42 4.37 15.42 16.79
C GLU A 42 5.08 16.12 15.64
N LEU A 43 4.43 16.18 14.47
CA LEU A 43 4.97 16.80 13.27
C LEU A 43 4.76 18.32 13.21
N GLY A 44 4.08 18.91 14.22
CA GLY A 44 3.82 20.35 14.25
C GLY A 44 2.87 20.84 13.16
N LEU A 45 1.88 20.03 12.75
CA LEU A 45 0.92 20.36 11.68
C LEU A 45 -0.18 21.36 12.12
N GLY A 46 -0.08 21.95 13.31
CA GLY A 46 -1.05 22.88 13.86
C GLY A 46 -2.42 22.24 14.10
N ASP A 47 -3.49 22.94 13.74
CA ASP A 47 -4.88 22.49 13.91
C ASP A 47 -5.35 21.53 12.79
N ALA A 48 -4.41 20.83 12.15
CA ALA A 48 -4.73 19.93 11.05
C ALA A 48 -5.63 18.77 11.51
N VAL A 49 -6.65 18.46 10.71
CA VAL A 49 -7.60 17.36 10.98
C VAL A 49 -7.67 16.37 9.83
N LEU A 50 -8.08 15.13 10.15
CA LEU A 50 -8.33 14.07 9.18
C LEU A 50 -9.82 13.78 9.05
N VAL A 51 -10.38 13.99 7.86
CA VAL A 51 -11.78 13.71 7.54
C VAL A 51 -11.86 12.58 6.53
N GLY A 52 -12.76 11.63 6.73
CA GLY A 52 -12.97 10.55 5.76
C GLY A 52 -13.97 10.95 4.69
N ILE A 53 -13.80 10.40 3.50
CA ILE A 53 -14.78 10.45 2.43
C ILE A 53 -15.01 9.01 1.96
N ASP A 54 -16.20 8.50 2.27
CA ASP A 54 -16.62 7.17 1.85
C ASP A 54 -17.35 7.25 0.51
N LEU A 55 -16.88 6.44 -0.44
CA LEU A 55 -17.49 6.23 -1.75
C LEU A 55 -17.80 4.74 -1.94
N PRO A 56 -18.93 4.39 -2.59
CA PRO A 56 -19.20 3.02 -3.00
C PRO A 56 -18.09 2.47 -3.90
N LEU A 57 -17.87 1.14 -3.88
CA LEU A 57 -17.01 0.49 -4.88
C LEU A 57 -17.55 0.80 -6.28
N HIS A 58 -16.65 1.21 -7.19
CA HIS A 58 -17.02 1.62 -8.55
C HIS A 58 -18.11 2.71 -8.58
N ALA A 59 -17.95 3.72 -7.71
CA ALA A 59 -18.84 4.87 -7.70
C ALA A 59 -18.93 5.53 -9.10
N PRO A 60 -20.05 6.20 -9.44
CA PRO A 60 -20.16 6.94 -10.69
C PRO A 60 -19.05 7.99 -10.82
N ALA A 61 -18.58 8.21 -12.06
CA ALA A 61 -17.51 9.17 -12.34
C ALA A 61 -17.81 10.58 -11.77
N GLU A 62 -19.07 11.01 -11.77
CA GLU A 62 -19.49 12.29 -11.20
C GLU A 62 -19.16 12.45 -9.70
N GLN A 63 -19.18 11.35 -8.93
CA GLN A 63 -18.89 11.37 -7.51
C GLN A 63 -17.40 11.57 -7.26
N TYR A 64 -16.55 10.86 -8.01
CA TYR A 64 -15.10 11.07 -7.96
C TYR A 64 -14.72 12.49 -8.35
N ARG A 65 -15.27 13.00 -9.46
CA ARG A 65 -15.03 14.37 -9.91
C ARG A 65 -15.44 15.38 -8.86
N ARG A 66 -16.63 15.24 -8.28
CA ARG A 66 -17.12 16.15 -7.23
C ARG A 66 -16.19 16.19 -6.02
N VAL A 67 -15.66 15.03 -5.58
CA VAL A 67 -14.70 14.97 -4.47
C VAL A 67 -13.40 15.68 -4.83
N VAL A 68 -12.87 15.46 -6.03
CA VAL A 68 -11.63 16.11 -6.49
C VAL A 68 -11.82 17.62 -6.66
N GLU A 69 -12.93 18.07 -7.27
CA GLU A 69 -13.28 19.49 -7.39
C GLU A 69 -13.43 20.17 -6.03
N PHE A 70 -14.05 19.48 -5.06
CA PHE A 70 -14.17 19.98 -3.70
C PHE A 70 -12.80 20.19 -3.05
N ILE A 71 -11.89 19.21 -3.15
CA ILE A 71 -10.52 19.33 -2.62
C ILE A 71 -9.75 20.44 -3.34
N LYS A 72 -9.91 20.56 -4.67
CA LYS A 72 -9.25 21.60 -5.48
C LYS A 72 -9.67 23.00 -5.06
N ASN A 73 -10.97 23.23 -4.89
CA ASN A 73 -11.55 24.56 -4.74
C ASN A 73 -11.62 25.04 -3.28
N ASP A 74 -11.65 24.14 -2.30
CA ASP A 74 -11.67 24.52 -0.89
C ASP A 74 -10.26 24.95 -0.41
N PRO A 75 -10.09 26.15 0.16
CA PRO A 75 -8.79 26.68 0.54
C PRO A 75 -8.14 25.94 1.72
N LEU A 76 -8.95 25.31 2.59
CA LEU A 76 -8.49 24.61 3.78
C LEU A 76 -8.34 23.09 3.55
N SER A 77 -8.91 22.55 2.48
CA SER A 77 -8.55 21.23 1.94
C SER A 77 -7.09 21.21 1.51
N ARG A 78 -6.25 20.49 2.24
CA ARG A 78 -4.80 20.37 1.97
C ARG A 78 -4.46 19.29 0.96
N GLY A 79 -5.26 18.22 0.92
CA GLY A 79 -5.01 17.08 0.05
C GLY A 79 -5.70 15.83 0.57
N ALA A 80 -5.36 14.67 0.01
CA ALA A 80 -5.97 13.41 0.38
C ALA A 80 -5.03 12.21 0.24
N LEU A 81 -5.29 11.17 1.04
CA LEU A 81 -4.87 9.80 0.77
C LEU A 81 -6.02 9.05 0.10
N VAL A 82 -5.72 8.28 -0.95
CA VAL A 82 -6.70 7.47 -1.70
C VAL A 82 -6.34 5.99 -1.55
N THR A 83 -7.29 5.11 -1.17
CA THR A 83 -7.03 3.66 -1.02
C THR A 83 -7.67 2.78 -2.08
N THR A 84 -8.98 2.55 -2.00
CA THR A 84 -9.66 1.56 -2.86
C THR A 84 -9.95 2.14 -4.24
N HIS A 85 -10.08 3.47 -4.30
CA HIS A 85 -10.64 4.19 -5.44
C HIS A 85 -9.59 4.76 -6.39
N LYS A 86 -8.32 4.35 -6.27
CA LYS A 86 -7.17 5.01 -6.92
C LYS A 86 -7.28 5.08 -8.44
N LEU A 87 -7.60 3.95 -9.06
CA LEU A 87 -7.76 3.82 -10.51
C LEU A 87 -9.00 4.59 -10.99
N ASP A 88 -10.15 4.30 -10.40
CA ASP A 88 -11.44 4.87 -10.82
C ASP A 88 -11.48 6.39 -10.63
N LEU A 89 -10.96 6.90 -9.50
CA LEU A 89 -10.88 8.33 -9.21
C LEU A 89 -9.93 9.01 -10.19
N PHE A 90 -8.74 8.46 -10.42
CA PHE A 90 -7.80 9.05 -11.37
C PHE A 90 -8.38 9.08 -12.78
N ALA A 91 -8.94 7.96 -13.26
CA ALA A 91 -9.58 7.90 -14.57
C ALA A 91 -10.73 8.89 -14.74
N ALA A 92 -11.55 9.09 -13.70
CA ALA A 92 -12.70 9.99 -13.76
C ALA A 92 -12.34 11.48 -13.67
N ALA A 93 -11.22 11.82 -13.03
CA ALA A 93 -10.87 13.19 -12.63
C ALA A 93 -9.49 13.66 -13.12
N ARG A 94 -8.83 12.91 -14.00
CA ARG A 94 -7.46 13.20 -14.48
C ARG A 94 -7.28 14.64 -14.98
N ASP A 95 -8.26 15.13 -15.75
CA ASP A 95 -8.29 16.49 -16.31
C ASP A 95 -8.42 17.61 -15.25
N LEU A 96 -8.74 17.26 -14.00
CA LEU A 96 -8.85 18.21 -12.90
C LEU A 96 -7.51 18.45 -12.19
N PHE A 97 -6.50 17.59 -12.40
CA PHE A 97 -5.16 17.78 -11.86
C PHE A 97 -4.35 18.73 -12.74
N ASP A 98 -3.61 19.63 -12.11
CA ASP A 98 -2.75 20.58 -12.81
C ASP A 98 -1.37 19.97 -13.10
N GLU A 99 -0.99 18.92 -12.35
CA GLU A 99 0.27 18.19 -12.49
C GLU A 99 0.07 16.71 -12.09
N GLU A 100 0.74 15.81 -12.81
CA GLU A 100 0.82 14.39 -12.49
C GLU A 100 2.27 14.02 -12.17
N ASP A 101 2.47 13.38 -11.01
CA ASP A 101 3.74 12.78 -10.66
C ASP A 101 4.11 11.64 -11.65
N PRO A 102 5.40 11.45 -12.00
CA PRO A 102 5.81 10.40 -12.92
C PRO A 102 5.34 8.99 -12.54
N LEU A 103 5.27 8.67 -11.24
CA LEU A 103 4.75 7.37 -10.79
C LEU A 103 3.23 7.30 -10.93
N ALA A 104 2.49 8.40 -10.76
CA ALA A 104 1.05 8.42 -11.01
C ALA A 104 0.75 8.14 -12.49
N THR A 105 1.51 8.76 -13.40
CA THR A 105 1.40 8.49 -14.84
C THR A 105 1.80 7.05 -15.18
N LEU A 106 2.92 6.55 -14.64
CA LEU A 106 3.42 5.20 -14.92
C LEU A 106 2.47 4.11 -14.40
N MET A 107 1.97 4.25 -13.18
CA MET A 107 1.08 3.28 -12.55
C MET A 107 -0.38 3.42 -13.00
N ASN A 108 -0.69 4.53 -13.69
CA ASN A 108 -2.05 4.93 -14.07
C ASN A 108 -3.02 4.92 -12.87
N GLU A 109 -2.53 5.29 -11.68
CA GLU A 109 -3.29 5.39 -10.44
C GLU A 109 -2.81 6.57 -9.59
N ILE A 110 -3.60 6.97 -8.60
CA ILE A 110 -3.17 7.93 -7.57
C ILE A 110 -3.46 7.40 -6.18
N SER A 111 -2.50 7.48 -5.28
CA SER A 111 -2.69 7.20 -3.85
C SER A 111 -2.58 8.43 -2.96
N SER A 112 -2.21 9.58 -3.54
CA SER A 112 -2.16 10.87 -2.88
C SER A 112 -2.58 12.01 -3.80
N ILE A 113 -3.29 12.97 -3.22
CA ILE A 113 -3.61 14.27 -3.80
C ILE A 113 -2.98 15.32 -2.90
N SER A 114 -2.25 16.28 -3.47
CA SER A 114 -1.66 17.40 -2.72
C SER A 114 -1.99 18.73 -3.39
N LYS A 115 -1.75 19.84 -2.67
CA LYS A 115 -1.79 21.18 -3.25
C LYS A 115 -0.46 21.90 -3.03
N ARG A 116 0.11 22.44 -4.10
CA ARG A 116 1.35 23.23 -4.05
C ARG A 116 1.20 24.50 -4.89
N ASP A 117 1.38 25.67 -4.27
CA ASP A 117 1.30 26.97 -4.92
C ASP A 117 0.00 27.16 -5.74
N GLY A 118 -1.14 26.70 -5.21
CA GLY A 118 -2.44 26.78 -5.88
C GLY A 118 -2.68 25.73 -6.97
N ARG A 119 -1.74 24.82 -7.21
CA ARG A 119 -1.88 23.69 -8.13
C ARG A 119 -2.28 22.42 -7.39
N LEU A 120 -3.19 21.64 -7.98
CA LEU A 120 -3.58 20.32 -7.51
C LEU A 120 -2.71 19.26 -8.20
N ILE A 121 -2.07 18.40 -7.42
CA ILE A 121 -1.09 17.43 -7.92
C ILE A 121 -1.56 16.01 -7.58
N ALA A 122 -1.50 15.12 -8.58
CA ALA A 122 -1.77 13.70 -8.47
C ALA A 122 -0.46 12.92 -8.22
N HIS A 123 -0.41 12.10 -7.17
CA HIS A 123 0.77 11.29 -6.83
C HIS A 123 0.43 9.81 -6.62
N ALA A 124 1.38 8.94 -6.98
CA ALA A 124 1.39 7.55 -6.55
C ALA A 124 2.52 7.35 -5.51
N LYS A 125 2.14 7.17 -4.24
CA LYS A 125 3.08 6.94 -3.13
C LYS A 125 3.27 5.46 -2.81
N ASP A 126 2.45 4.58 -3.34
CA ASP A 126 2.52 3.13 -3.13
C ASP A 126 3.85 2.51 -3.55
N PRO A 127 4.44 2.86 -4.72
CA PRO A 127 5.75 2.34 -5.10
C PRO A 127 6.87 2.77 -4.13
N ILE A 128 6.74 3.94 -3.51
CA ILE A 128 7.70 4.46 -2.52
C ILE A 128 7.50 3.73 -1.19
N SER A 129 6.27 3.70 -0.67
CA SER A 129 5.98 3.08 0.63
C SER A 129 6.22 1.56 0.64
N SER A 130 5.90 0.88 -0.46
CA SER A 130 6.21 -0.55 -0.65
C SER A 130 7.72 -0.80 -0.61
N GLY A 131 8.50 0.06 -1.27
CA GLY A 131 9.94 -0.05 -1.29
C GLY A 131 10.58 0.16 0.07
N LEU A 132 10.15 1.21 0.79
CA LEU A 132 10.60 1.48 2.16
C LEU A 132 10.27 0.31 3.11
N ALA A 133 9.07 -0.27 2.98
CA ALA A 133 8.69 -1.42 3.78
C ALA A 133 9.54 -2.66 3.46
N LEU A 134 9.80 -2.94 2.19
CA LEU A 134 10.67 -4.04 1.76
C LEU A 134 12.09 -3.87 2.31
N ASP A 135 12.69 -2.69 2.16
CA ASP A 135 14.07 -2.46 2.58
C ASP A 135 14.26 -2.57 4.10
N ALA A 136 13.18 -2.44 4.89
CA ALA A 136 13.24 -2.62 6.34
C ALA A 136 13.54 -4.07 6.78
N PHE A 137 13.28 -5.06 5.92
CA PHE A 137 13.50 -6.48 6.25
C PHE A 137 14.24 -7.29 5.16
N LEU A 138 14.19 -6.86 3.89
CA LEU A 138 14.81 -7.54 2.77
C LEU A 138 16.14 -6.85 2.40
N SER A 139 17.22 -7.29 3.04
CA SER A 139 18.54 -6.71 2.82
C SER A 139 19.16 -7.10 1.46
N PRO A 140 20.04 -6.25 0.88
CA PRO A 140 20.84 -6.64 -0.29
C PRO A 140 21.73 -7.87 -0.07
N ALA A 141 22.17 -8.09 1.18
CA ALA A 141 22.92 -9.28 1.57
C ALA A 141 22.08 -10.56 1.46
N HIS A 142 20.79 -10.50 1.80
CA HIS A 142 19.86 -11.61 1.62
C HIS A 142 19.68 -11.95 0.14
N LEU A 143 19.42 -10.93 -0.69
CA LEU A 143 19.29 -11.08 -2.14
C LEU A 143 20.55 -11.69 -2.77
N THR A 144 21.73 -11.21 -2.38
CA THR A 144 23.02 -11.72 -2.90
C THR A 144 23.30 -13.16 -2.43
N ARG A 145 23.01 -13.47 -1.16
CA ARG A 145 23.29 -14.78 -0.58
C ARG A 145 22.42 -15.87 -1.19
N TYR A 146 21.12 -15.62 -1.34
CA TYR A 146 20.16 -16.64 -1.73
C TYR A 146 19.82 -16.60 -3.22
N ASN A 147 20.01 -15.46 -3.89
CA ASN A 147 19.45 -15.18 -5.23
C ASN A 147 17.97 -15.64 -5.31
N PRO A 148 17.11 -15.12 -4.41
CA PRO A 148 15.79 -15.70 -4.14
C PRO A 148 14.78 -15.36 -5.22
N ASP A 149 13.68 -16.13 -5.25
CA ASP A 149 12.47 -15.69 -5.94
C ASP A 149 11.61 -14.84 -5.00
N VAL A 150 10.84 -13.93 -5.58
CA VAL A 150 9.78 -13.21 -4.85
C VAL A 150 8.43 -13.64 -5.40
N PHE A 151 7.63 -14.29 -4.57
CA PHE A 151 6.29 -14.73 -4.90
C PHE A 151 5.23 -13.79 -4.30
N VAL A 152 4.54 -13.04 -5.15
CA VAL A 152 3.50 -12.08 -4.76
C VAL A 152 2.12 -12.68 -5.06
N ILE A 153 1.30 -12.87 -4.04
CA ILE A 153 -0.07 -13.39 -4.19
C ILE A 153 -1.05 -12.23 -4.15
N GLY A 154 -1.77 -12.02 -5.25
CA GLY A 154 -2.58 -10.84 -5.55
C GLY A 154 -1.97 -10.02 -6.68
N ALA A 155 -2.82 -9.51 -7.59
CA ALA A 155 -2.42 -8.65 -8.70
C ALA A 155 -3.12 -7.28 -8.62
N GLY A 156 -3.10 -6.66 -7.43
CA GLY A 156 -3.60 -5.30 -7.19
C GLY A 156 -2.48 -4.25 -7.25
N GLY A 157 -2.82 -2.98 -6.96
CA GLY A 157 -1.85 -1.87 -6.98
C GLY A 157 -0.61 -2.12 -6.13
N SER A 158 -0.75 -2.69 -4.92
CA SER A 158 0.41 -3.05 -4.09
C SER A 158 1.34 -4.05 -4.76
N ALA A 159 0.80 -5.02 -5.50
CA ALA A 159 1.63 -6.01 -6.21
C ALA A 159 2.40 -5.38 -7.38
N ILE A 160 1.77 -4.43 -8.09
CA ILE A 160 2.44 -3.63 -9.13
C ILE A 160 3.56 -2.80 -8.49
N ALA A 161 3.27 -2.07 -7.42
CA ALA A 161 4.22 -1.23 -6.69
C ALA A 161 5.43 -2.02 -6.17
N ILE A 162 5.20 -3.17 -5.53
CA ILE A 162 6.23 -4.09 -5.04
C ILE A 162 7.08 -4.63 -6.19
N SER A 163 6.42 -5.11 -7.26
CA SER A 163 7.11 -5.72 -8.40
C SER A 163 7.95 -4.71 -9.15
N TRP A 164 7.41 -3.51 -9.38
CA TRP A 164 8.15 -2.38 -9.93
C TRP A 164 9.35 -2.03 -9.06
N TYR A 165 9.15 -1.88 -7.74
CA TYR A 165 10.26 -1.55 -6.85
C TYR A 165 11.40 -2.56 -6.93
N LEU A 166 11.08 -3.86 -6.92
CA LEU A 166 12.04 -4.96 -7.00
C LEU A 166 12.78 -5.06 -8.34
N SER A 167 12.20 -4.54 -9.43
CA SER A 167 12.75 -4.65 -10.78
C SER A 167 13.53 -3.42 -11.25
N ARG A 168 13.54 -2.32 -10.48
CA ARG A 168 14.21 -1.06 -10.83
C ARG A 168 15.72 -1.14 -11.00
N ALA A 169 16.23 -0.54 -12.07
CA ALA A 169 17.64 -0.54 -12.42
C ALA A 169 18.59 0.05 -11.35
N GLU A 170 18.12 0.97 -10.51
CA GLU A 170 18.98 1.64 -9.52
C GLU A 170 19.25 0.79 -8.26
N ARG A 171 18.64 -0.39 -8.14
CA ARG A 171 18.83 -1.22 -6.95
C ARG A 171 20.19 -1.90 -6.93
N ALA A 172 20.75 -2.00 -5.74
CA ALA A 172 22.06 -2.63 -5.51
C ALA A 172 22.03 -4.17 -5.70
N ALA A 173 20.88 -4.79 -5.49
CA ALA A 173 20.67 -6.22 -5.65
C ALA A 173 19.21 -6.49 -6.06
N HIS A 174 19.00 -7.63 -6.71
CA HIS A 174 17.73 -8.04 -7.29
C HIS A 174 17.39 -9.48 -6.91
N PRO A 175 16.10 -9.85 -6.88
CA PRO A 175 15.71 -11.25 -6.87
C PRO A 175 16.01 -11.90 -8.22
N ARG A 176 16.02 -13.24 -8.25
CA ARG A 176 16.17 -14.02 -9.47
C ARG A 176 15.00 -13.85 -10.43
N GLU A 177 13.78 -13.85 -9.88
CA GLU A 177 12.52 -13.68 -10.61
C GLU A 177 11.46 -13.14 -9.64
N ILE A 178 10.48 -12.41 -10.18
CA ILE A 178 9.26 -12.04 -9.48
C ILE A 178 8.11 -12.85 -10.08
N ILE A 179 7.45 -13.65 -9.26
CA ILE A 179 6.29 -14.45 -9.65
C ILE A 179 5.06 -13.79 -9.04
N VAL A 180 4.11 -13.35 -9.88
CA VAL A 180 2.84 -12.78 -9.42
C VAL A 180 1.71 -13.75 -9.70
N ALA A 181 1.00 -14.17 -8.66
CA ALA A 181 -0.16 -15.04 -8.78
C ALA A 181 -1.46 -14.33 -8.45
N ASN A 182 -2.53 -14.67 -9.15
CA ASN A 182 -3.84 -14.12 -8.86
C ASN A 182 -4.96 -15.03 -9.38
N ARG A 183 -6.15 -14.93 -8.79
CA ARG A 183 -7.34 -15.70 -9.19
C ARG A 183 -7.99 -15.24 -10.51
N SER A 184 -7.68 -14.02 -10.95
CA SER A 184 -8.26 -13.38 -12.15
C SER A 184 -7.18 -13.15 -13.20
N GLN A 185 -7.40 -13.68 -14.40
CA GLN A 185 -6.51 -13.51 -15.55
C GLN A 185 -6.42 -12.04 -15.96
N GLN A 186 -7.55 -11.34 -16.06
CA GLN A 186 -7.57 -9.92 -16.44
C GLN A 186 -6.63 -9.07 -15.59
N ARG A 187 -6.65 -9.26 -14.26
CA ARG A 187 -5.75 -8.53 -13.35
C ARG A 187 -4.28 -8.85 -13.56
N LEU A 188 -3.95 -10.07 -13.99
CA LEU A 188 -2.57 -10.44 -14.34
C LEU A 188 -2.14 -9.77 -15.64
N ASP A 189 -3.04 -9.70 -16.62
CA ASP A 189 -2.79 -9.03 -17.90
C ASP A 189 -2.57 -7.53 -17.69
N ASP A 190 -3.44 -6.87 -16.91
CA ASP A 190 -3.31 -5.45 -16.55
C ASP A 190 -1.97 -5.17 -15.84
N LEU A 191 -1.57 -6.02 -14.89
CA LEU A 191 -0.31 -5.91 -14.17
C LEU A 191 0.90 -6.10 -15.10
N ALA A 192 0.84 -7.07 -16.00
CA ALA A 192 1.91 -7.36 -16.94
C ALA A 192 2.12 -6.18 -17.91
N GLU A 193 1.04 -5.52 -18.35
CA GLU A 193 1.11 -4.33 -19.19
C GLU A 193 1.84 -3.17 -18.49
N VAL A 194 1.47 -2.87 -17.25
CA VAL A 194 2.11 -1.80 -16.47
C VAL A 194 3.59 -2.09 -16.22
N LEU A 195 3.93 -3.33 -15.85
CA LEU A 195 5.32 -3.70 -15.57
C LEU A 195 6.17 -3.75 -16.84
N ALA A 196 5.62 -4.17 -17.99
CA ALA A 196 6.33 -4.13 -19.26
C ALA A 196 6.72 -2.70 -19.67
N ALA A 197 5.87 -1.71 -19.37
CA ALA A 197 6.17 -0.30 -19.62
C ALA A 197 7.31 0.26 -18.74
N SER A 198 7.72 -0.46 -17.69
CA SER A 198 8.74 -0.03 -16.73
C SER A 198 10.16 -0.57 -16.98
N ASP A 199 10.38 -1.34 -18.05
CA ASP A 199 11.66 -1.97 -18.40
C ASP A 199 12.33 -2.73 -17.22
N PRO A 200 11.70 -3.81 -16.72
CA PRO A 200 12.13 -4.50 -15.51
C PRO A 200 13.47 -5.22 -15.70
N ARG A 201 14.39 -5.07 -14.73
CA ARG A 201 15.70 -5.76 -14.75
C ARG A 201 15.65 -7.24 -14.39
N VAL A 202 14.52 -7.71 -13.89
CA VAL A 202 14.30 -9.09 -13.51
C VAL A 202 13.11 -9.64 -14.29
N PRO A 203 13.09 -10.95 -14.59
CA PRO A 203 11.89 -11.58 -15.13
C PRO A 203 10.71 -11.36 -14.17
N VAL A 204 9.59 -10.92 -14.72
CA VAL A 204 8.31 -10.89 -14.01
C VAL A 204 7.36 -11.84 -14.71
N THR A 205 6.90 -12.84 -13.96
CA THR A 205 6.11 -13.93 -14.50
C THR A 205 4.77 -14.02 -13.78
N VAL A 206 3.70 -14.19 -14.55
CA VAL A 206 2.34 -14.30 -14.01
C VAL A 206 1.86 -15.76 -13.92
N ARG A 207 1.04 -16.05 -12.90
CA ARG A 207 0.45 -17.38 -12.66
C ARG A 207 -1.02 -17.27 -12.27
N LEU A 208 -1.91 -17.91 -13.03
CA LEU A 208 -3.34 -17.96 -12.69
C LEU A 208 -3.58 -19.01 -11.59
N THR A 209 -3.90 -18.56 -10.39
CA THR A 209 -4.16 -19.41 -9.21
C THR A 209 -5.57 -19.16 -8.63
N PRO A 210 -6.63 -19.67 -9.27
CA PRO A 210 -8.00 -19.50 -8.76
C PRO A 210 -8.27 -20.25 -7.45
N LYS A 211 -7.37 -21.15 -7.05
CA LYS A 211 -7.46 -21.95 -5.84
C LYS A 211 -6.13 -21.91 -5.07
N PRO A 212 -6.16 -21.89 -3.72
CA PRO A 212 -4.97 -21.76 -2.88
C PRO A 212 -3.97 -22.93 -3.08
N GLU A 213 -4.43 -24.14 -3.39
CA GLU A 213 -3.55 -25.30 -3.62
C GLU A 213 -2.57 -25.08 -4.79
N LEU A 214 -2.95 -24.23 -5.76
CA LEU A 214 -2.06 -23.87 -6.87
C LEU A 214 -0.99 -22.87 -6.42
N SER A 215 -1.30 -21.99 -5.46
CA SER A 215 -0.31 -21.13 -4.83
C SER A 215 0.63 -21.94 -3.94
N ASP A 216 0.12 -22.93 -3.20
CA ASP A 216 0.95 -23.85 -2.40
C ASP A 216 1.96 -24.61 -3.26
N ALA A 217 1.53 -25.09 -4.44
CA ALA A 217 2.42 -25.76 -5.39
C ALA A 217 3.56 -24.85 -5.85
N ILE A 218 3.29 -23.55 -6.06
CA ILE A 218 4.35 -22.59 -6.37
C ILE A 218 5.29 -22.44 -5.18
N VAL A 219 4.76 -22.26 -3.95
CA VAL A 219 5.59 -22.12 -2.74
C VAL A 219 6.51 -23.31 -2.53
N ALA A 220 6.04 -24.53 -2.79
CA ALA A 220 6.82 -25.76 -2.66
C ALA A 220 8.01 -25.84 -3.63
N ASP A 221 7.92 -25.17 -4.78
CA ASP A 221 8.97 -25.15 -5.81
C ASP A 221 9.96 -23.97 -5.63
N LEU A 222 9.70 -23.05 -4.68
CA LEU A 222 10.56 -21.88 -4.46
C LEU A 222 11.90 -22.27 -3.82
N PRO A 223 13.02 -21.63 -4.22
CA PRO A 223 14.33 -21.86 -3.60
C PRO A 223 14.38 -21.33 -2.16
N ALA A 224 15.38 -21.79 -1.41
CA ALA A 224 15.69 -21.25 -0.08
C ALA A 224 15.92 -19.73 -0.11
N GLY A 225 15.50 -19.04 0.94
CA GLY A 225 15.57 -17.58 1.03
C GLY A 225 14.48 -16.84 0.27
N SER A 226 13.54 -17.53 -0.39
CA SER A 226 12.47 -16.86 -1.15
C SER A 226 11.58 -15.98 -0.28
N VAL A 227 11.02 -14.93 -0.90
CA VAL A 227 10.10 -14.01 -0.23
C VAL A 227 8.68 -14.30 -0.71
N ILE A 228 7.77 -14.62 0.20
CA ILE A 228 6.37 -14.93 -0.13
C ILE A 228 5.49 -13.84 0.46
N ILE A 229 4.71 -13.16 -0.38
CA ILE A 229 3.99 -11.94 -0.03
C ILE A 229 2.48 -12.14 -0.22
N ASN A 230 1.69 -12.00 0.84
CA ASN A 230 0.24 -11.83 0.73
C ASN A 230 -0.08 -10.37 0.40
N ALA A 231 -0.30 -10.07 -0.88
CA ALA A 231 -0.77 -8.78 -1.38
C ALA A 231 -2.26 -8.78 -1.72
N THR A 232 -3.03 -9.72 -1.14
CA THR A 232 -4.49 -9.78 -1.27
C THR A 232 -5.20 -9.06 -0.12
N GLY A 233 -6.51 -8.91 -0.23
CA GLY A 233 -7.36 -8.47 0.89
C GLY A 233 -7.69 -9.58 1.91
N LEU A 234 -7.23 -10.82 1.70
CA LEU A 234 -7.48 -11.92 2.64
C LEU A 234 -6.72 -11.69 3.95
N GLY A 235 -7.40 -11.87 5.08
CA GLY A 235 -6.94 -11.54 6.42
C GLY A 235 -7.48 -10.21 6.95
N LYS A 236 -7.98 -9.32 6.07
CA LYS A 236 -8.49 -7.99 6.44
C LYS A 236 -9.85 -7.68 5.81
N ASP A 237 -9.95 -7.68 4.49
CA ASP A 237 -11.17 -7.35 3.74
C ASP A 237 -12.12 -8.55 3.68
N ALA A 238 -11.54 -9.76 3.68
CA ALA A 238 -12.24 -11.03 3.87
C ALA A 238 -11.39 -11.97 4.75
N PRO A 239 -11.99 -12.88 5.53
CA PRO A 239 -11.25 -13.86 6.31
C PRO A 239 -10.52 -14.87 5.40
N GLY A 240 -9.53 -15.58 5.95
CA GLY A 240 -8.79 -16.62 5.25
C GLY A 240 -7.36 -16.25 4.84
N SER A 241 -6.75 -17.15 4.07
CA SER A 241 -5.38 -17.06 3.55
C SER A 241 -5.38 -17.38 2.05
N PRO A 242 -4.46 -16.78 1.26
CA PRO A 242 -4.24 -17.19 -0.13
C PRO A 242 -3.55 -18.56 -0.29
N LEU A 243 -3.17 -19.20 0.82
CA LEU A 243 -2.53 -20.52 0.90
C LEU A 243 -3.37 -21.47 1.77
N THR A 244 -3.18 -22.79 1.58
CA THR A 244 -3.80 -23.77 2.49
C THR A 244 -2.94 -24.02 3.73
N ASN A 245 -3.51 -24.70 4.73
CA ASN A 245 -2.76 -25.12 5.91
C ASN A 245 -1.74 -26.23 5.63
N ALA A 246 -1.73 -26.82 4.42
CA ALA A 246 -0.76 -27.83 4.02
C ALA A 246 0.52 -27.23 3.43
N VAL A 247 0.59 -25.90 3.27
CA VAL A 247 1.77 -25.25 2.70
C VAL A 247 3.03 -25.49 3.54
N VAL A 248 4.14 -25.75 2.85
CA VAL A 248 5.47 -25.84 3.44
C VAL A 248 6.31 -24.75 2.81
N PHE A 249 6.76 -23.80 3.62
CA PHE A 249 7.60 -22.69 3.14
C PHE A 249 9.05 -23.17 2.95
N PRO A 250 9.79 -22.57 2.01
CA PRO A 250 11.19 -22.95 1.80
C PRO A 250 12.06 -22.55 3.00
N GLN A 251 13.22 -23.20 3.14
CA GLN A 251 14.18 -22.86 4.17
C GLN A 251 14.62 -21.38 4.07
N ASP A 252 14.78 -20.71 5.21
CA ASP A 252 15.16 -19.30 5.32
C ASP A 252 14.19 -18.33 4.60
N ALA A 253 12.95 -18.76 4.34
CA ALA A 253 11.96 -17.91 3.69
C ALA A 253 11.61 -16.66 4.50
N ILE A 254 11.27 -15.59 3.79
CA ILE A 254 10.63 -14.42 4.38
C ILE A 254 9.17 -14.41 3.96
N VAL A 255 8.26 -14.48 4.93
CA VAL A 255 6.82 -14.48 4.70
C VAL A 255 6.23 -13.17 5.17
N TRP A 256 5.68 -12.39 4.25
CA TRP A 256 5.19 -11.04 4.50
C TRP A 256 3.71 -10.90 4.18
N ASP A 257 2.91 -10.47 5.14
CA ASP A 257 1.53 -10.06 4.90
C ASP A 257 1.46 -8.53 4.86
N LEU A 258 0.85 -7.95 3.84
CA LEU A 258 0.60 -6.49 3.80
C LEU A 258 -0.39 -6.05 4.88
N ASN A 259 -1.13 -7.00 5.47
CA ASN A 259 -2.02 -6.75 6.59
C ASN A 259 -1.26 -6.85 7.93
N TYR A 260 -1.61 -5.97 8.87
CA TYR A 260 -1.05 -5.92 10.23
C TYR A 260 -2.11 -6.14 11.32
N ARG A 261 -3.36 -6.36 10.91
CA ARG A 261 -4.53 -6.57 11.77
C ARG A 261 -5.55 -7.45 11.06
N GLY A 262 -6.44 -8.06 11.84
CA GLY A 262 -7.48 -8.95 11.34
C GLY A 262 -7.15 -10.40 11.64
N ASP A 263 -7.61 -11.30 10.78
CA ASP A 263 -7.55 -12.76 10.95
C ASP A 263 -6.11 -13.29 10.76
N LEU A 264 -5.27 -12.63 9.94
CA LEU A 264 -3.83 -12.88 9.75
C LEU A 264 -3.41 -14.36 9.62
N ILE A 265 -4.31 -15.25 9.16
CA ILE A 265 -4.08 -16.70 9.02
C ILE A 265 -2.82 -17.01 8.21
N PHE A 266 -2.52 -16.21 7.19
CA PHE A 266 -1.30 -16.36 6.38
C PHE A 266 -0.02 -16.26 7.21
N LEU A 267 0.04 -15.35 8.20
CA LEU A 267 1.18 -15.25 9.11
C LEU A 267 1.18 -16.40 10.13
N ASP A 268 0.02 -16.86 10.58
CA ASP A 268 -0.07 -17.99 11.50
C ASP A 268 0.37 -19.30 10.84
N GLN A 269 0.03 -19.50 9.56
CA GLN A 269 0.54 -20.61 8.74
C GLN A 269 2.07 -20.60 8.65
N ALA A 270 2.69 -19.42 8.55
CA ALA A 270 4.14 -19.27 8.53
C ALA A 270 4.78 -19.52 9.91
N ARG A 271 4.14 -19.05 11.00
CA ARG A 271 4.60 -19.28 12.39
C ARG A 271 4.49 -20.75 12.82
N ALA A 272 3.55 -21.49 12.25
CA ALA A 272 3.33 -22.91 12.56
C ALA A 272 4.34 -23.86 11.90
N GLN A 273 5.23 -23.35 11.04
CA GLN A 273 6.24 -24.16 10.34
C GLN A 273 7.28 -24.74 11.30
N ASP A 274 7.95 -25.80 10.86
CA ASP A 274 9.07 -26.37 11.60
C ASP A 274 10.14 -25.28 11.87
N PRO A 275 10.55 -25.04 13.12
CA PRO A 275 11.62 -24.08 13.44
C PRO A 275 12.92 -24.32 12.66
N ALA A 276 13.20 -25.54 12.21
CA ALA A 276 14.36 -25.87 11.38
C ALA A 276 14.32 -25.21 9.99
N LEU A 277 13.13 -24.83 9.50
CA LEU A 277 12.98 -24.07 8.25
C LEU A 277 13.40 -22.60 8.42
N ASN A 278 13.54 -22.09 9.64
CA ASN A 278 14.01 -20.73 9.93
C ASN A 278 13.23 -19.64 9.17
N VAL A 279 11.89 -19.76 9.14
CA VAL A 279 11.01 -18.80 8.46
C VAL A 279 10.96 -17.48 9.22
N THR A 280 11.22 -16.38 8.52
CA THR A 280 11.05 -15.02 9.05
C THR A 280 9.65 -14.52 8.72
N VAL A 281 8.89 -14.12 9.74
CA VAL A 281 7.50 -13.65 9.60
C VAL A 281 7.45 -12.15 9.77
N VAL A 282 6.91 -11.45 8.78
CA VAL A 282 6.80 -9.98 8.73
C VAL A 282 5.33 -9.60 8.54
N ASP A 283 4.84 -8.64 9.32
CA ASP A 283 3.49 -8.09 9.16
C ASP A 283 3.48 -6.77 8.38
N GLY A 284 2.28 -6.25 8.13
CA GLY A 284 2.08 -5.03 7.35
C GLY A 284 2.31 -3.73 8.12
N TRP A 285 2.86 -3.74 9.34
CA TRP A 285 2.87 -2.55 10.19
C TRP A 285 3.77 -1.45 9.63
N VAL A 286 4.99 -1.81 9.24
CA VAL A 286 5.95 -0.86 8.62
C VAL A 286 5.39 -0.33 7.30
N TYR A 287 4.70 -1.18 6.52
CA TYR A 287 4.00 -0.77 5.31
C TYR A 287 2.90 0.26 5.58
N PHE A 288 2.10 0.06 6.62
CA PHE A 288 1.10 1.03 7.06
C PHE A 288 1.74 2.37 7.44
N LEU A 289 2.84 2.35 8.20
CA LEU A 289 3.54 3.58 8.61
C LEU A 289 4.03 4.37 7.40
N HIS A 290 4.73 3.73 6.46
CA HIS A 290 5.19 4.42 5.26
C HIS A 290 4.03 4.83 4.35
N GLY A 291 3.00 4.00 4.20
CA GLY A 291 1.82 4.32 3.40
C GLY A 291 1.14 5.62 3.82
N TRP A 292 1.10 5.91 5.13
CA TRP A 292 0.56 7.18 5.61
C TRP A 292 1.58 8.31 5.68
N THR A 293 2.75 8.07 6.26
CA THR A 293 3.75 9.13 6.46
C THR A 293 4.21 9.75 5.14
N GLN A 294 4.36 8.96 4.08
CA GLN A 294 4.75 9.51 2.76
C GLN A 294 3.66 10.39 2.15
N VAL A 295 2.39 10.12 2.43
CA VAL A 295 1.28 10.97 1.97
C VAL A 295 1.13 12.21 2.84
N ILE A 296 1.29 12.09 4.17
CA ILE A 296 1.24 13.24 5.09
C ILE A 296 2.37 14.22 4.77
N ALA A 297 3.59 13.71 4.54
CA ALA A 297 4.73 14.52 4.10
C ALA A 297 4.40 15.34 2.84
N GLU A 298 3.80 14.70 1.85
CA GLU A 298 3.40 15.34 0.59
C GLU A 298 2.26 16.37 0.78
N VAL A 299 1.20 16.00 1.51
CA VAL A 299 0.01 16.85 1.69
C VAL A 299 0.32 18.12 2.47
N PHE A 300 1.22 18.03 3.45
CA PHE A 300 1.56 19.16 4.33
C PHE A 300 2.89 19.84 3.98
N ASP A 301 3.57 19.38 2.94
CA ASP A 301 4.89 19.88 2.51
C ASP A 301 5.90 19.90 3.68
N VAL A 302 6.01 18.76 4.36
CA VAL A 302 6.93 18.54 5.49
C VAL A 302 7.85 17.37 5.22
N THR A 303 9.06 17.41 5.78
CA THR A 303 9.98 16.27 5.72
C THR A 303 9.69 15.32 6.87
N ILE A 304 9.35 14.07 6.55
CA ILE A 304 9.25 12.98 7.52
C ILE A 304 10.36 11.96 7.23
N PRO A 305 11.34 11.77 8.14
CA PRO A 305 12.37 10.75 7.98
C PRO A 305 11.76 9.35 7.82
N THR A 306 12.40 8.52 7.01
CA THR A 306 11.97 7.13 6.78
C THR A 306 12.56 6.15 7.79
N SER A 307 13.42 6.60 8.69
CA SER A 307 14.02 5.82 9.78
C SER A 307 14.60 6.75 10.85
N GLY A 308 15.02 6.16 11.97
CA GLY A 308 15.68 6.87 13.07
C GLY A 308 14.69 7.48 14.08
N PRO A 309 15.21 8.25 15.07
CA PRO A 309 14.44 8.59 16.27
C PRO A 309 13.09 9.25 16.02
N SER A 310 13.00 10.16 15.03
CA SER A 310 11.73 10.81 14.68
C SER A 310 10.73 9.85 14.05
N PHE A 311 11.17 8.92 13.20
CA PHE A 311 10.29 7.89 12.65
C PHE A 311 9.87 6.87 13.72
N ASP A 312 10.80 6.50 14.59
CA ASP A 312 10.55 5.57 15.70
C ASP A 312 9.49 6.14 16.66
N GLU A 313 9.51 7.46 16.89
CA GLU A 313 8.50 8.12 17.70
C GLU A 313 7.11 8.09 17.03
N LEU A 314 7.01 8.35 15.72
CA LEU A 314 5.76 8.19 14.97
C LEU A 314 5.24 6.74 15.04
N SER A 315 6.13 5.77 14.90
CA SER A 315 5.80 4.34 15.05
C SER A 315 5.27 4.01 16.45
N ARG A 316 5.92 4.55 17.50
CA ARG A 316 5.52 4.38 18.89
C ARG A 316 4.14 5.00 19.16
N LEU A 317 3.90 6.22 18.70
CA LEU A 317 2.61 6.90 18.81
C LEU A 317 1.51 6.10 18.11
N ALA A 318 1.75 5.64 16.89
CA ALA A 318 0.79 4.81 16.17
C ALA A 318 0.52 3.47 16.86
N SER A 319 1.54 2.87 17.48
CA SER A 319 1.38 1.62 18.22
C SER A 319 0.59 1.82 19.51
N SER A 320 0.67 2.99 20.14
CA SER A 320 -0.06 3.31 21.37
C SER A 320 -1.59 3.36 21.18
N THR A 321 -2.07 3.43 19.94
CA THR A 321 -3.50 3.38 19.61
C THR A 321 -3.98 1.96 19.28
N LYS A 322 -3.09 0.97 19.27
CA LYS A 322 -3.49 -0.44 19.20
C LYS A 322 -4.01 -0.82 20.60
N GLY A 323 -5.30 -1.08 20.70
CA GLY A 323 -5.92 -1.62 21.93
C GLY A 323 -5.44 -3.03 22.23
#